data_AF-A0A9P1H868-F1
#
_entry.id   AF-A0A9P1H868-F1
#
_cell.length_a   1.000
_cell.length_b   1.000
_cell.length_c   1.000
_cell.angle_alpha   90.00
_cell.angle_beta   90.00
_cell.angle_gamma   90.00
#
_symmetry.space_group_name_H-M   'P 1'
#
loop_
_entity.id
_entity.type
_entity.pdbx_description
1 polymer ?
#
loop_
_entity_poly.entity_id
_entity_poly.type
_entity_poly.pdbx_seq_one_letter_code
_entity_poly.pdbx_strand_id
1 'polypeptide(L)'
;MTSSHPPARFTLLKRRPDLAREQYNEHWHGIHGSLLASLPDFRRAHHTYIQNHLCDAPASLAHKVAPNPTWDGFAQTFQNLHEGGAVVDFFDQPDFTNHVRPDEETFLDWAASTTTTPRSAWSRTVLGRASSRGFWGRVTRYTQYHAKPELFRGSSEMNKEDAFAGVAEIYFKSMEDLEAALADAEYVNVLGADGKNFVGAGSLVFFTEDWPMLVNGELPSKE
;
A
#
# COMPACT_ATOMS: atom_id res chain seq x y z
N MET A 1 9.32 6.57 -22.92
CA MET A 1 8.70 7.37 -21.84
C MET A 1 9.29 6.87 -20.52
N THR A 2 10.29 7.55 -20.00
CA THR A 2 10.85 7.24 -18.67
C THR A 2 9.84 7.71 -17.63
N SER A 3 9.24 6.78 -16.89
CA SER A 3 8.35 7.08 -15.77
C SER A 3 9.13 7.91 -14.75
N SER A 4 8.58 9.04 -14.31
CA SER A 4 9.16 9.93 -13.29
C SER A 4 8.99 9.41 -11.85
N HIS A 5 8.40 8.23 -11.66
CA HIS A 5 8.11 7.66 -10.34
C HIS A 5 8.90 6.37 -10.12
N PRO A 6 9.49 6.17 -8.92
CA PRO A 6 10.16 4.92 -8.57
C PRO A 6 9.17 3.74 -8.67
N PRO A 7 9.65 2.52 -8.99
CA PRO A 7 8.82 1.32 -8.92
C PRO A 7 8.20 1.18 -7.53
N ALA A 8 6.97 0.66 -7.48
CA ALA A 8 6.26 0.43 -6.23
C ALA A 8 6.10 -1.08 -5.99
N ARG A 9 6.10 -1.46 -4.72
CA ARG A 9 5.76 -2.80 -4.24
C ARG A 9 4.72 -2.62 -3.13
N PHE A 10 3.64 -3.38 -3.23
CA PHE A 10 2.59 -3.44 -2.22
C PHE A 10 2.59 -4.85 -1.63
N THR A 11 2.79 -4.97 -0.33
CA THR A 11 2.71 -6.24 0.38
C THR A 11 1.50 -6.21 1.30
N LEU A 12 0.49 -7.05 1.04
CA LEU A 12 -0.62 -7.28 1.96
C LEU A 12 -0.15 -8.23 3.06
N LEU A 13 -0.21 -7.76 4.30
CA LEU A 13 0.38 -8.43 5.45
C LEU A 13 -0.69 -9.11 6.29
N LYS A 14 -0.42 -10.35 6.68
CA LYS A 14 -1.21 -11.06 7.68
C LYS A 14 -0.45 -11.07 8.99
N ARG A 15 -1.10 -10.66 10.09
CA ARG A 15 -0.51 -10.83 11.42
C ARG A 15 -0.51 -12.30 11.81
N ARG A 16 0.44 -12.69 12.66
CA ARG A 16 0.40 -13.99 13.30
C ARG A 16 -0.95 -14.23 14.01
N PRO A 17 -1.52 -15.45 13.92
CA PRO A 17 -2.86 -15.72 14.42
C PRO A 17 -3.00 -15.57 15.94
N ASP A 18 -1.90 -15.66 16.69
CA ASP A 18 -1.86 -15.53 18.15
C ASP A 18 -1.76 -14.08 18.66
N LEU A 19 -1.54 -13.09 17.78
CA LEU A 19 -1.43 -11.68 18.17
C LEU A 19 -2.76 -10.94 18.05
N ALA A 20 -3.08 -10.05 18.99
CA ALA A 20 -4.13 -9.06 18.77
C ALA A 20 -3.73 -8.06 17.66
N ARG A 21 -4.72 -7.42 17.01
CA ARG A 21 -4.46 -6.43 15.95
C ARG A 21 -3.66 -5.25 16.48
N GLU A 22 -3.94 -4.83 17.71
CA GLU A 22 -3.29 -3.70 18.37
C GLU A 22 -1.81 -4.02 18.63
N GLN A 23 -1.51 -5.21 19.15
CA GLN A 23 -0.12 -5.67 19.34
C GLN A 23 0.65 -5.75 18.03
N TYR A 24 0.00 -6.25 16.97
CA TYR A 24 0.56 -6.27 15.63
C TYR A 24 0.89 -4.86 15.13
N ASN A 25 -0.06 -3.91 15.22
CA ASN A 25 0.13 -2.53 14.76
C ASN A 25 1.24 -1.81 15.55
N GLU A 26 1.28 -1.99 16.88
CA GLU A 26 2.31 -1.40 17.74
C GLU A 26 3.71 -1.92 17.38
N HIS A 27 3.87 -3.23 17.20
CA HIS A 27 5.14 -3.82 16.80
C HIS A 27 5.53 -3.40 15.38
N TRP A 28 4.59 -3.48 14.44
CA TRP A 28 4.84 -3.19 13.03
C TRP A 28 5.27 -1.73 12.85
N HIS A 29 4.59 -0.77 13.46
CA HIS A 29 4.95 0.63 13.37
C HIS A 29 6.16 1.00 14.24
N GLY A 30 6.10 0.71 15.53
CA GLY A 30 7.07 1.19 16.50
C GLY A 30 8.43 0.51 16.40
N ILE A 31 8.45 -0.80 16.18
CA ILE A 31 9.66 -1.63 16.21
C ILE A 31 10.13 -1.92 14.79
N HIS A 32 9.33 -2.62 14.00
CA HIS A 32 9.72 -3.07 12.67
C HIS A 32 9.95 -1.90 11.71
N GLY A 33 9.05 -0.91 11.72
CA GLY A 33 9.19 0.28 10.88
C GLY A 33 10.46 1.08 11.20
N SER A 34 10.74 1.28 12.49
CA SER A 34 11.97 1.93 12.95
C SER A 34 13.22 1.13 12.59
N LEU A 35 13.17 -0.21 12.75
CA LEU A 35 14.25 -1.12 12.39
C LEU A 35 14.59 -0.95 10.91
N LEU A 36 13.62 -1.14 10.01
CA LEU A 36 13.84 -0.99 8.56
C LEU A 36 14.43 0.38 8.21
N ALA A 37 13.86 1.47 8.72
CA ALA A 37 14.30 2.81 8.39
C ALA A 37 15.73 3.15 8.90
N SER A 38 16.24 2.37 9.87
CA SER A 38 17.61 2.47 10.40
C SER A 38 18.66 1.68 9.61
N LEU A 39 18.24 0.66 8.85
CA LEU A 39 19.15 -0.27 8.17
C LEU A 39 19.77 0.33 6.90
N PRO A 40 21.10 0.35 6.75
CA PRO A 40 21.76 0.89 5.57
C PRO A 40 21.35 0.22 4.26
N ASP A 41 21.20 -1.11 4.22
CA ASP A 41 20.75 -1.82 3.02
C ASP A 41 19.33 -1.41 2.62
N PHE A 42 18.44 -1.25 3.60
CA PHE A 42 17.05 -0.84 3.34
C PHE A 42 17.00 0.56 2.74
N ARG A 43 17.74 1.52 3.29
CA ARG A 43 17.80 2.90 2.80
C ARG A 43 18.44 3.01 1.42
N ARG A 44 19.37 2.11 1.08
CA ARG A 44 19.91 2.00 -0.28
C ARG A 44 18.88 1.48 -1.26
N ALA A 45 18.10 0.48 -0.85
CA ALA A 45 17.14 -0.18 -1.73
C ALA A 45 15.81 0.58 -1.90
N HIS A 46 15.42 1.41 -0.92
CA HIS A 46 14.11 2.04 -0.90
C HIS A 46 14.19 3.57 -0.81
N HIS A 47 13.40 4.22 -1.66
CA HIS A 47 13.15 5.65 -1.64
C HIS A 47 12.05 6.02 -0.63
N THR A 48 11.04 5.19 -0.48
CA THR A 48 9.88 5.49 0.38
C THR A 48 9.34 4.20 0.97
N TYR A 49 8.89 4.25 2.23
CA TYR A 49 8.21 3.17 2.92
C TYR A 49 7.05 3.75 3.73
N ILE A 50 5.84 3.28 3.45
CA ILE A 50 4.61 3.63 4.13
C ILE A 50 3.96 2.35 4.65
N GLN A 51 3.52 2.37 5.90
CA GLN A 51 2.66 1.33 6.47
C GLN A 51 1.22 1.82 6.42
N ASN A 52 0.33 1.03 5.83
CA ASN A 52 -1.10 1.33 5.84
C ASN A 52 -1.78 0.43 6.85
N HIS A 53 -2.18 1.02 7.97
CA HIS A 53 -2.93 0.33 9.01
C HIS A 53 -4.40 0.29 8.63
N LEU A 54 -5.04 -0.87 8.80
CA LEU A 54 -6.48 -0.98 8.53
C LEU A 54 -7.29 -0.19 9.56
N CYS A 55 -8.18 0.65 9.05
CA CYS A 55 -9.19 1.34 9.84
C CYS A 55 -10.48 0.53 9.87
N ASP A 56 -11.22 0.65 10.97
CA ASP A 56 -12.57 0.10 11.04
C ASP A 56 -13.47 0.86 10.05
N ALA A 57 -14.19 0.12 9.21
CA ALA A 57 -15.15 0.73 8.31
C ALA A 57 -16.34 1.27 9.11
N PRO A 58 -16.80 2.51 8.83
CA PRO A 58 -17.99 3.01 9.48
C PRO A 58 -19.20 2.16 9.05
N ALA A 59 -20.21 2.09 9.91
CA ALA A 59 -21.36 1.20 9.73
C ALA A 59 -22.06 1.40 8.36
N SER A 60 -22.10 2.62 7.85
CA SER A 60 -22.71 2.95 6.56
C SER A 60 -21.97 2.31 5.36
N LEU A 61 -20.67 2.00 5.52
CA LEU A 61 -19.79 1.46 4.49
C LEU A 61 -19.33 0.02 4.76
N ALA A 62 -19.82 -0.61 5.82
CA ALA A 62 -19.47 -1.99 6.16
C ALA A 62 -19.73 -2.98 5.00
N HIS A 63 -20.72 -2.70 4.14
CA HIS A 63 -21.05 -3.50 2.96
C HIS A 63 -20.03 -3.38 1.80
N LYS A 64 -19.12 -2.40 1.85
CA LYS A 64 -18.09 -2.18 0.82
C LYS A 64 -16.78 -2.89 1.11
N VAL A 65 -16.53 -3.22 2.36
CA VAL A 65 -15.31 -3.92 2.80
C VAL A 65 -15.64 -5.37 3.12
N ALA A 66 -14.66 -6.26 3.02
CA ALA A 66 -14.87 -7.65 3.39
C ALA A 66 -15.10 -7.77 4.91
N PRO A 67 -16.10 -8.55 5.37
CA PRO A 67 -16.25 -8.86 6.79
C PRO A 67 -15.07 -9.71 7.22
N ASN A 68 -14.28 -9.23 8.19
CA ASN A 68 -12.96 -9.76 8.56
C ASN A 68 -11.97 -9.67 7.39
N PRO A 69 -11.25 -8.53 7.25
CA PRO A 69 -10.29 -8.40 6.17
C PRO A 69 -9.27 -9.55 6.25
N THR A 70 -9.04 -10.19 5.11
CA THR A 70 -8.12 -11.33 5.01
C THR A 70 -6.71 -10.94 5.45
N TRP A 71 -6.36 -9.65 5.38
CA TRP A 71 -5.08 -9.07 5.81
C TRP A 71 -5.29 -8.07 6.94
N ASP A 72 -4.21 -7.72 7.64
CA ASP A 72 -4.20 -6.84 8.81
C ASP A 72 -3.54 -5.48 8.51
N GLY A 73 -2.93 -5.33 7.33
CA GLY A 73 -2.37 -4.08 6.83
C GLY A 73 -1.70 -4.28 5.48
N PHE A 74 -1.14 -3.21 4.92
CA PHE A 74 -0.25 -3.36 3.76
C PHE A 74 0.93 -2.38 3.78
N ALA A 75 2.10 -2.88 3.38
CA ALA A 75 3.30 -2.08 3.21
C ALA A 75 3.37 -1.55 1.78
N GLN A 76 3.60 -0.25 1.60
CA GLN A 76 4.00 0.33 0.33
C GLN A 76 5.48 0.67 0.39
N THR A 77 6.27 0.06 -0.47
CA THR A 77 7.65 0.48 -0.66
C THR A 77 7.86 0.97 -2.08
N PHE A 78 8.67 2.00 -2.22
CA PHE A 78 9.10 2.53 -3.50
C PHE A 78 10.59 2.31 -3.63
N GLN A 79 11.01 1.62 -4.69
CA GLN A 79 12.36 1.10 -4.80
C GLN A 79 13.29 2.09 -5.51
N ASN A 80 14.54 2.14 -5.07
CA ASN A 80 15.63 2.69 -5.85
C ASN A 80 16.02 1.71 -6.97
N LEU A 81 16.51 2.25 -8.08
CA LEU A 81 17.00 1.47 -9.20
C LEU A 81 18.53 1.47 -9.21
N HIS A 82 19.13 0.33 -9.53
CA HIS A 82 20.52 0.24 -9.97
C HIS A 82 20.75 1.05 -11.24
N GLU A 83 22.02 1.40 -11.50
CA GLU A 83 22.45 1.87 -12.82
C GLU A 83 22.10 0.79 -13.87
N GLY A 84 21.23 1.14 -14.83
CA GLY A 84 20.65 0.19 -15.79
C GLY A 84 19.17 -0.13 -15.58
N GLY A 85 18.56 0.33 -14.47
CA GLY A 85 17.10 0.36 -14.30
C GLY A 85 16.46 -0.88 -13.65
N ALA A 86 17.27 -1.80 -13.11
CA ALA A 86 16.80 -2.91 -12.28
C ALA A 86 16.60 -2.45 -10.82
N VAL A 87 15.66 -3.05 -10.09
CA VAL A 87 15.44 -2.78 -8.66
C VAL A 87 16.64 -3.24 -7.84
N VAL A 88 17.01 -2.47 -6.82
CA VAL A 88 18.00 -2.91 -5.82
C VAL A 88 17.40 -4.01 -4.95
N ASP A 89 18.01 -5.20 -4.95
CA ASP A 89 17.49 -6.32 -4.18
C ASP A 89 17.91 -6.22 -2.71
N PHE A 90 16.94 -5.89 -1.85
CA PHE A 90 17.11 -5.85 -0.40
C PHE A 90 17.07 -7.23 0.25
N PHE A 91 16.37 -8.19 -0.35
CA PHE A 91 16.03 -9.46 0.30
C PHE A 91 17.22 -10.40 0.40
N ASP A 92 18.20 -10.24 -0.49
CA ASP A 92 19.45 -11.00 -0.46
C ASP A 92 20.54 -10.31 0.40
N GLN A 93 20.22 -9.19 1.07
CA GLN A 93 21.20 -8.43 1.86
C GLN A 93 21.35 -8.97 3.29
N PRO A 94 22.53 -8.79 3.92
CA PRO A 94 22.77 -9.20 5.31
C PRO A 94 21.81 -8.54 6.30
N ASP A 95 21.49 -7.26 6.14
CA ASP A 95 20.55 -6.56 7.02
C ASP A 95 19.17 -7.25 7.03
N PHE A 96 18.71 -7.72 5.86
CA PHE A 96 17.44 -8.42 5.76
C PHE A 96 17.49 -9.77 6.48
N THR A 97 18.48 -10.60 6.16
CA THR A 97 18.58 -11.96 6.72
C THR A 97 18.86 -11.96 8.22
N ASN A 98 19.70 -11.03 8.70
CA ASN A 98 20.16 -11.02 10.09
C ASN A 98 19.25 -10.25 11.05
N HIS A 99 18.46 -9.29 10.54
CA HIS A 99 17.67 -8.39 11.39
C HIS A 99 16.20 -8.39 11.02
N VAL A 100 15.87 -8.24 9.75
CA VAL A 100 14.47 -8.09 9.32
C VAL A 100 13.73 -9.42 9.41
N ARG A 101 14.23 -10.49 8.80
CA ARG A 101 13.52 -11.78 8.79
C ARG A 101 13.25 -12.32 10.22
N PRO A 102 14.22 -12.30 11.15
CA PRO A 102 13.96 -12.72 12.53
C PRO A 102 12.91 -11.86 13.23
N ASP A 103 12.87 -10.56 12.96
CA ASP A 103 11.85 -9.66 13.50
C ASP A 103 10.47 -9.97 12.89
N GLU A 104 10.38 -10.14 11.57
CA GLU A 104 9.14 -10.48 10.87
C GLU A 104 8.51 -11.78 11.40
N GLU A 105 9.30 -12.80 11.74
CA GLU A 105 8.81 -14.06 12.35
C GLU A 105 8.10 -13.85 13.70
N THR A 106 8.35 -12.74 14.39
CA THR A 106 7.70 -12.43 15.67
C THR A 106 6.26 -11.94 15.51
N PHE A 107 5.89 -11.37 14.36
CA PHE A 107 4.59 -10.72 14.18
C PHE A 107 3.83 -11.02 12.87
N LEU A 108 4.49 -11.56 11.84
CA LEU A 108 3.88 -11.85 10.54
C LEU A 108 3.63 -13.33 10.29
N ASP A 109 2.49 -13.62 9.66
CA ASP A 109 2.23 -14.88 8.98
C ASP A 109 2.62 -14.74 7.50
N TRP A 110 3.83 -15.18 7.16
CA TRP A 110 4.37 -15.13 5.79
C TRP A 110 3.60 -15.98 4.80
N ALA A 111 3.06 -17.12 5.25
CA ALA A 111 2.34 -18.04 4.37
C ALA A 111 0.99 -17.43 3.93
N ALA A 112 0.38 -16.62 4.80
CA ALA A 112 -0.88 -15.92 4.53
C ALA A 112 -0.71 -14.48 3.96
N SER A 113 0.51 -13.95 3.97
CA SER A 113 0.84 -12.65 3.35
C SER A 113 1.04 -12.78 1.84
N THR A 114 0.81 -11.70 1.08
CA THR A 114 1.00 -11.69 -0.38
C THR A 114 1.55 -10.36 -0.88
N THR A 115 2.19 -10.35 -2.04
CA THR A 115 2.79 -9.15 -2.65
C THR A 115 2.24 -8.94 -4.06
N THR A 116 2.10 -7.68 -4.46
CA THR A 116 2.01 -7.28 -5.87
C THR A 116 3.01 -6.17 -6.18
N THR A 117 3.53 -6.18 -7.41
CA THR A 117 4.64 -5.29 -7.82
C THR A 117 4.29 -4.44 -9.04
N PRO A 118 3.55 -3.33 -8.86
CA PRO A 118 3.19 -2.45 -9.96
C PRO A 118 4.27 -1.42 -10.30
N ARG A 119 4.45 -1.11 -11.58
CA ARG A 119 5.45 -0.11 -12.03
C ARG A 119 4.85 1.22 -12.46
N SER A 120 3.65 1.26 -13.03
CA SER A 120 3.06 2.53 -13.45
C SER A 120 2.06 3.01 -12.42
N ALA A 121 2.51 3.93 -11.56
CA ALA A 121 1.63 4.90 -10.96
C ALA A 121 1.21 5.89 -12.06
N TRP A 122 -0.05 5.84 -12.49
CA TRP A 122 -0.68 7.07 -12.97
C TRP A 122 -1.23 7.76 -11.73
N SER A 123 -0.42 8.65 -11.16
CA SER A 123 -0.87 9.55 -10.10
C SER A 123 -1.53 10.75 -10.78
N ARG A 124 -2.82 10.97 -10.49
CA ARG A 124 -3.43 12.27 -10.70
C ARG A 124 -3.70 12.84 -9.34
N THR A 125 -2.74 13.59 -8.80
CA THR A 125 -3.04 14.45 -7.66
C THR A 125 -4.12 15.42 -8.13
N VAL A 126 -5.36 15.23 -7.64
CA VAL A 126 -6.49 16.12 -7.93
C VAL A 126 -6.30 17.38 -7.09
N LEU A 127 -5.23 18.13 -7.35
CA LEU A 127 -5.06 19.47 -6.80
C LEU A 127 -5.92 20.43 -7.63
N GLY A 128 -7.19 20.54 -7.22
CA GLY A 128 -7.96 21.78 -7.39
C GLY A 128 -8.57 22.09 -8.76
N ARG A 129 -8.79 21.12 -9.68
CA ARG A 129 -9.49 21.40 -10.96
C ARG A 129 -10.61 20.45 -11.40
N ALA A 130 -10.93 19.41 -10.65
CA ALA A 130 -12.11 18.57 -10.94
C ALA A 130 -13.16 18.86 -9.87
N SER A 131 -14.07 19.82 -10.13
CA SER A 131 -15.23 20.19 -9.30
C SER A 131 -14.95 20.47 -7.79
N SER A 132 -15.26 21.68 -7.31
CA SER A 132 -15.29 21.96 -5.86
C SER A 132 -16.49 21.34 -5.12
N ARG A 133 -17.24 20.45 -5.78
CA ARG A 133 -18.48 19.82 -5.30
C ARG A 133 -18.53 18.34 -5.67
N GLY A 134 -19.46 17.61 -5.04
CA GLY A 134 -19.71 16.20 -5.37
C GLY A 134 -18.61 15.28 -4.84
N PHE A 135 -18.41 14.15 -5.50
CA PHE A 135 -17.36 13.19 -5.16
C PHE A 135 -15.96 13.83 -5.24
N TRP A 136 -15.63 14.45 -6.36
CA TRP A 136 -14.28 15.00 -6.59
C TRP A 136 -13.94 16.22 -5.70
N GLY A 137 -14.94 16.93 -5.20
CA GLY A 137 -14.73 18.00 -4.23
C GLY A 137 -14.25 17.53 -2.85
N ARG A 138 -14.41 16.23 -2.55
CA ARG A 138 -14.02 15.60 -1.27
C ARG A 138 -12.72 14.80 -1.37
N VAL A 139 -12.32 14.40 -2.58
CA VAL A 139 -11.06 13.68 -2.82
C VAL A 139 -9.88 14.64 -2.73
N THR A 140 -8.92 14.35 -1.85
CA THR A 140 -7.69 15.15 -1.71
C THR A 140 -6.56 14.67 -2.62
N ARG A 141 -6.50 13.36 -2.86
CA ARG A 141 -5.52 12.72 -3.74
C ARG A 141 -6.10 11.44 -4.33
N TYR A 142 -5.76 11.19 -5.60
CA TYR A 142 -6.07 9.95 -6.28
C TYR A 142 -4.80 9.39 -6.93
N THR A 143 -4.47 8.15 -6.61
CA THR A 143 -3.34 7.46 -7.20
C THR A 143 -3.79 6.11 -7.72
N GLN A 144 -3.36 5.74 -8.92
CA GLN A 144 -3.63 4.42 -9.47
C GLN A 144 -2.34 3.77 -9.95
N TYR A 145 -2.19 2.49 -9.64
CA TYR A 145 -1.07 1.63 -10.01
C TYR A 145 -1.56 0.48 -10.88
N HIS A 146 -0.79 0.17 -11.92
CA HIS A 146 -1.02 -1.03 -12.74
C HIS A 146 0.12 -2.03 -12.57
N ALA A 147 -0.24 -3.31 -12.41
CA ALA A 147 0.69 -4.41 -12.29
C ALA A 147 1.59 -4.52 -13.53
N LYS A 148 2.89 -4.77 -13.30
CA LYS A 148 3.93 -4.91 -14.33
C LYS A 148 4.94 -5.98 -13.90
N PRO A 149 4.51 -7.26 -13.84
CA PRO A 149 5.29 -8.37 -13.29
C PRO A 149 6.64 -8.58 -13.99
N GLU A 150 6.81 -8.10 -15.22
CA GLU A 150 8.04 -8.26 -16.00
C GLU A 150 9.27 -7.57 -15.40
N LEU A 151 9.11 -6.52 -14.59
CA LEU A 151 10.24 -5.82 -13.96
C LEU A 151 10.86 -6.56 -12.78
N PHE A 152 10.10 -7.49 -12.25
CA PHE A 152 10.35 -8.15 -10.99
C PHE A 152 10.83 -9.60 -11.24
N ARG A 153 10.79 -10.07 -12.50
CA ARG A 153 11.36 -11.36 -12.92
C ARG A 153 12.82 -11.50 -12.46
N GLY A 154 13.10 -12.56 -11.70
CA GLY A 154 14.45 -12.92 -11.26
C GLY A 154 14.77 -12.60 -9.81
N SER A 155 13.88 -11.92 -9.07
CA SER A 155 14.02 -11.80 -7.62
C SER A 155 13.66 -13.12 -6.93
N SER A 156 14.39 -13.45 -5.86
CA SER A 156 14.34 -14.73 -5.15
C SER A 156 12.97 -15.06 -4.54
N GLU A 157 12.12 -14.06 -4.26
CA GLU A 157 10.77 -14.25 -3.70
C GLU A 157 9.65 -14.41 -4.75
N MET A 158 9.91 -14.26 -6.05
CA MET A 158 8.83 -14.15 -7.05
C MET A 158 8.81 -15.25 -8.10
N ASN A 159 8.06 -16.29 -7.74
CA ASN A 159 7.49 -17.27 -8.67
C ASN A 159 5.95 -17.37 -8.54
N LYS A 160 5.30 -16.35 -7.98
CA LYS A 160 3.82 -16.30 -7.87
C LYS A 160 3.30 -15.25 -8.85
N GLU A 161 2.22 -15.58 -9.58
CA GLU A 161 1.48 -14.58 -10.35
C GLU A 161 1.06 -13.43 -9.44
N ASP A 162 1.10 -12.19 -9.95
CA ASP A 162 0.65 -11.00 -9.21
C ASP A 162 -0.76 -11.23 -8.66
N ALA A 163 -0.95 -11.02 -7.36
CA ALA A 163 -2.25 -11.24 -6.73
C ALA A 163 -3.33 -10.28 -7.26
N PHE A 164 -2.94 -9.11 -7.80
CA PHE A 164 -3.85 -8.09 -8.31
C PHE A 164 -3.30 -7.44 -9.58
N ALA A 165 -4.20 -7.08 -10.51
CA ALA A 165 -3.83 -6.38 -11.75
C ALA A 165 -3.54 -4.87 -11.56
N GLY A 166 -3.84 -4.33 -10.38
CA GLY A 166 -3.60 -2.92 -10.04
C GLY A 166 -4.10 -2.55 -8.65
N VAL A 167 -3.75 -1.33 -8.22
CA VAL A 167 -4.15 -0.74 -6.94
C VAL A 167 -4.69 0.67 -7.20
N ALA A 168 -5.76 1.07 -6.55
CA ALA A 168 -6.25 2.45 -6.58
C ALA A 168 -6.35 2.97 -5.15
N GLU A 169 -5.78 4.14 -4.91
CA GLU A 169 -5.80 4.83 -3.63
C GLU A 169 -6.58 6.14 -3.78
N ILE A 170 -7.53 6.36 -2.87
CA ILE A 170 -8.36 7.56 -2.85
C ILE A 170 -8.27 8.13 -1.43
N TYR A 171 -7.79 9.37 -1.33
CA TYR A 171 -7.57 10.03 -0.05
C TYR A 171 -8.67 11.04 0.23
N PHE A 172 -9.08 11.10 1.49
CA PHE A 172 -10.10 12.01 2.02
C PHE A 172 -9.54 12.71 3.26
N LYS A 173 -10.12 13.85 3.66
CA LYS A 173 -9.68 14.57 4.88
C LYS A 173 -10.22 13.94 6.16
N SER A 174 -11.32 13.22 6.08
CA SER A 174 -12.00 12.61 7.22
C SER A 174 -12.85 11.41 6.77
N MET A 175 -13.25 10.59 7.74
CA MET A 175 -14.22 9.52 7.51
C MET A 175 -15.58 10.07 7.04
N GLU A 176 -15.98 11.24 7.53
CA GLU A 176 -17.22 11.91 7.09
C GLU A 176 -17.15 12.30 5.61
N ASP A 177 -16.03 12.86 5.15
CA ASP A 177 -15.81 13.18 3.73
C ASP A 177 -15.84 11.91 2.87
N LEU A 178 -15.26 10.81 3.36
CA LEU A 178 -15.27 9.52 2.69
C LEU A 178 -16.71 8.98 2.57
N GLU A 179 -17.47 8.91 3.66
CA GLU A 179 -18.86 8.48 3.65
C GLU A 179 -19.72 9.31 2.69
N ALA A 180 -19.61 10.64 2.79
CA ALA A 180 -20.35 11.56 1.93
C ALA A 180 -19.95 11.43 0.45
N ALA A 181 -18.66 11.19 0.15
CA ALA A 181 -18.20 10.97 -1.21
C ALA A 181 -18.74 9.67 -1.80
N LEU A 182 -18.74 8.58 -1.03
CA LEU A 182 -19.22 7.28 -1.51
C LEU A 182 -20.75 7.17 -1.57
N ALA A 183 -21.47 8.05 -0.88
CA ALA A 183 -22.92 8.22 -0.99
C ALA A 183 -23.34 9.18 -2.12
N ASP A 184 -22.38 9.92 -2.71
CA ASP A 184 -22.67 10.91 -3.75
C ASP A 184 -23.24 10.27 -5.01
N ALA A 185 -24.26 10.91 -5.60
CA ALA A 185 -24.94 10.39 -6.79
C ALA A 185 -24.00 10.27 -8.01
N GLU A 186 -22.99 11.14 -8.13
CA GLU A 186 -21.96 11.03 -9.16
C GLU A 186 -21.14 9.75 -8.97
N TYR A 187 -20.71 9.47 -7.74
CA TYR A 187 -19.97 8.26 -7.43
C TYR A 187 -20.83 7.01 -7.71
N VAL A 188 -22.05 6.95 -7.17
CA VAL A 188 -22.90 5.75 -7.27
C VAL A 188 -23.30 5.44 -8.72
N ASN A 189 -23.75 6.46 -9.46
CA ASN A 189 -24.35 6.25 -10.77
C ASN A 189 -23.34 6.24 -11.91
N VAL A 190 -22.16 6.82 -11.72
CA VAL A 190 -21.14 6.93 -12.77
C VAL A 190 -19.95 6.04 -12.42
N LEU A 191 -19.20 6.38 -11.37
CA LEU A 191 -17.93 5.70 -11.08
C LEU A 191 -18.12 4.26 -10.59
N GLY A 192 -19.08 4.05 -9.69
CA GLY A 192 -19.43 2.72 -9.18
C GLY A 192 -20.13 1.86 -10.22
N ALA A 193 -20.83 2.46 -11.19
CA ALA A 193 -21.40 1.74 -12.33
C ALA A 193 -20.31 1.32 -13.32
N ASP A 194 -19.37 2.22 -13.64
CA ASP A 194 -18.27 1.94 -14.55
C ASP A 194 -17.30 0.90 -13.98
N GLY A 195 -16.98 0.98 -12.68
CA GLY A 195 -16.12 0.01 -12.00
C GLY A 195 -16.60 -1.43 -12.15
N LYS A 196 -17.92 -1.67 -12.21
CA LYS A 196 -18.49 -3.02 -12.42
C LYS A 196 -18.16 -3.62 -13.78
N ASN A 197 -17.73 -2.82 -14.75
CA ASN A 197 -17.36 -3.30 -16.08
C ASN A 197 -15.98 -3.99 -16.10
N PHE A 198 -15.09 -3.66 -15.15
CA PHE A 198 -13.69 -4.11 -15.21
C PHE A 198 -13.05 -4.50 -13.87
N VAL A 199 -13.65 -4.13 -12.73
CA VAL A 199 -13.17 -4.54 -11.40
C VAL A 199 -13.77 -5.90 -11.06
N GLY A 200 -12.91 -6.90 -10.93
CA GLY A 200 -13.32 -8.28 -10.63
C GLY A 200 -13.87 -8.44 -9.21
N ALA A 201 -14.71 -9.46 -9.00
CA ALA A 201 -15.29 -9.77 -7.68
C ALA A 201 -14.24 -10.19 -6.62
N GLY A 202 -13.02 -10.53 -7.04
CA GLY A 202 -11.88 -10.79 -6.15
C GLY A 202 -11.08 -9.55 -5.76
N SER A 203 -11.46 -8.35 -6.23
CA SER A 203 -10.87 -7.09 -5.78
C SER A 203 -11.32 -6.74 -4.37
N LEU A 204 -10.46 -6.06 -3.64
CA LEU A 204 -10.68 -5.73 -2.22
C LEU A 204 -10.64 -4.23 -2.03
N VAL A 205 -11.45 -3.78 -1.07
CA VAL A 205 -11.47 -2.39 -0.62
C VAL A 205 -11.12 -2.39 0.85
N PHE A 206 -10.13 -1.55 1.19
CA PHE A 206 -9.72 -1.29 2.56
C PHE A 206 -9.85 0.21 2.83
N PHE A 207 -10.12 0.55 4.09
CA PHE A 207 -9.87 1.90 4.58
C PHE A 207 -8.63 1.84 5.45
N THR A 208 -7.73 2.78 5.25
CA THR A 208 -6.45 2.79 5.93
C THR A 208 -6.04 4.17 6.37
N GLU A 209 -5.13 4.18 7.35
CA GLU A 209 -4.35 5.33 7.72
C GLU A 209 -2.88 5.09 7.33
N ASP A 210 -2.26 6.13 6.77
CA ASP A 210 -0.87 6.09 6.33
C ASP A 210 0.05 6.42 7.50
N TRP A 211 1.03 5.56 7.72
CA TRP A 211 2.13 5.74 8.65
C TRP A 211 3.44 5.74 7.86
N PRO A 212 3.91 6.92 7.39
CA PRO A 212 5.17 7.03 6.67
C PRO A 212 6.34 6.68 7.59
N MET A 213 7.23 5.79 7.15
CA MET A 213 8.43 5.39 7.89
C MET A 213 9.70 5.91 7.22
N LEU A 214 9.67 6.10 5.90
CA LEU A 214 10.74 6.67 5.09
C LEU A 214 10.08 7.45 3.94
N VAL A 215 10.46 8.70 3.73
CA VAL A 215 9.95 9.55 2.65
C VAL A 215 11.12 10.19 1.93
N ASN A 216 11.23 9.97 0.63
CA ASN A 216 12.33 10.46 -0.21
C ASN A 216 13.74 10.16 0.34
N GLY A 217 13.93 8.98 0.93
CA GLY A 217 15.20 8.56 1.55
C GLY A 217 15.48 9.18 2.93
N GLU A 218 14.54 9.96 3.47
CA GLU A 218 14.64 10.63 4.76
C GLU A 218 13.62 10.10 5.77
N LEU A 219 13.94 10.19 7.06
CA LEU A 219 12.97 9.88 8.10
C LEU A 219 11.92 11.00 8.14
N PRO A 220 10.63 10.68 8.35
CA PRO A 220 9.61 11.70 8.57
C PRO A 220 10.00 12.63 9.71
N SER A 221 9.63 13.90 9.61
CA SER A 221 9.75 14.82 10.75
C SER A 221 8.95 14.26 11.93
N LYS A 222 9.54 14.27 13.13
CA LYS A 222 8.79 13.98 14.36
C LYS A 222 7.70 15.06 14.49
N GLU A 223 6.44 14.64 14.47
CA GLU A 223 5.30 15.50 14.83
C GLU A 223 5.34 15.90 16.32
#